data_AF-A0A177A2C5-F1
#
_entry.id   AF-A0A177A2C5-F1
#
_cell.length_a   1.000
_cell.length_b   1.000
_cell.length_c   1.000
_cell.angle_alpha   90.00
_cell.angle_beta   90.00
_cell.angle_gamma   90.00
#
_symmetry.space_group_name_H-M   'P 1'
#
loop_
_entity.id
_entity.type
_entity.pdbx_description
1 polymer ?
#
loop_
_entity_poly.entity_id
_entity_poly.type
_entity_poly.pdbx_seq_one_letter_code
_entity_poly.pdbx_strand_id
1 'polypeptide(L)'
;MNPQLNKILKWSVENSAAPAPGADPSAAPPRSTLDPEVLASLFGGPSEADLMKDSMSAILSTDPEMTMEARMIAFDNFEQLIENLDNANLMEPLKLWQPLISLLSSDESQLRMMAAWCIGTAVQNNEKSQKMLFSEGGIPPLVDLAISEKETREVRRKAVYALSSGLRNFQEAMNEFVDDMKDKGQKNYGIVDAGDMDAVDGIINYLREEASKSA
;
A
#
# COMPACT_ATOMS: atom_id res chain seq x y z
N MET A 1 13.60 -15.84 33.41
CA MET A 1 14.35 -14.59 33.15
C MET A 1 14.72 -14.56 31.69
N ASN A 2 14.45 -13.46 30.99
CA ASN A 2 14.77 -13.32 29.57
C ASN A 2 16.31 -13.17 29.41
N PRO A 3 17.01 -14.10 28.74
CA PRO A 3 18.46 -14.06 28.60
C PRO A 3 18.96 -12.84 27.79
N GLN A 4 18.13 -12.25 26.93
CA GLN A 4 18.46 -11.04 26.18
C GLN A 4 18.48 -9.79 27.09
N LEU A 5 17.55 -9.70 28.05
CA LEU A 5 17.52 -8.61 29.04
C LEU A 5 18.81 -8.57 29.89
N ASN A 6 19.38 -9.73 30.24
CA ASN A 6 20.64 -9.79 30.98
C ASN A 6 21.84 -9.30 30.15
N LYS A 7 21.84 -9.55 28.84
CA LYS A 7 22.88 -9.01 27.93
C LYS A 7 22.78 -7.49 27.82
N ILE A 8 21.57 -6.94 27.70
CA ILE A 8 21.31 -5.49 27.65
C ILE A 8 21.74 -4.82 28.95
N LEU A 9 21.37 -5.38 30.10
CA LEU A 9 21.75 -4.85 31.40
C LEU A 9 23.28 -4.84 31.58
N LYS A 10 23.96 -5.92 31.19
CA LYS A 10 25.43 -5.99 31.24
C LYS A 10 26.06 -4.93 30.35
N TRP A 11 25.60 -4.80 29.11
CA TRP A 11 26.09 -3.79 28.18
C TRP A 11 25.83 -2.36 28.67
N SER A 12 24.63 -2.07 29.20
CA SER A 12 24.27 -0.76 29.74
C SER A 12 25.20 -0.38 30.89
N VAL A 13 25.48 -1.30 31.82
CA VAL A 13 26.42 -1.07 32.92
C VAL A 13 27.84 -0.80 32.40
N GLU A 14 28.29 -1.53 31.39
CA GLU A 14 29.62 -1.36 30.77
C GLU A 14 29.77 0.00 30.05
N ASN A 15 28.68 0.58 29.53
CA ASN A 15 28.70 1.80 28.71
C ASN A 15 28.12 3.04 29.42
N SER A 16 27.60 2.90 30.64
CA SER A 16 27.08 4.02 31.44
C SER A 16 28.14 4.67 32.34
N ALA A 17 29.37 4.16 32.35
CA ALA A 17 30.46 4.74 33.13
C ALA A 17 30.98 6.02 32.47
N ALA A 18 31.13 7.09 33.27
CA ALA A 18 31.77 8.32 32.82
C ALA A 18 33.23 8.04 32.39
N PRO A 19 33.78 8.77 31.41
CA PRO A 19 35.17 8.60 30.99
C PRO A 19 36.10 8.69 32.21
N ALA A 20 37.03 7.75 32.33
CA ALA A 20 38.01 7.77 33.42
C ALA A 20 38.79 9.10 33.41
N PRO A 21 39.13 9.67 34.59
CA PRO A 21 39.94 10.88 34.65
C PRO A 21 41.29 10.65 33.94
N GLY A 22 41.54 11.38 32.85
CA GLY A 22 42.73 11.22 32.00
C GLY A 22 42.50 10.50 30.66
N ALA A 23 41.26 10.16 30.30
CA ALA A 23 40.93 9.63 28.98
C ALA A 23 41.21 10.65 27.87
N ASP A 24 41.87 10.20 26.80
CA ASP A 24 42.20 11.02 25.63
C ASP A 24 40.90 11.44 24.90
N PRO A 25 40.59 12.74 24.82
CA PRO A 25 39.36 13.23 24.18
C PRO A 25 39.33 12.98 22.65
N SER A 26 40.45 12.55 22.05
CA SER A 26 40.51 12.18 20.62
C SER A 26 40.33 10.68 20.37
N ALA A 27 40.15 9.84 21.39
CA ALA A 27 39.95 8.41 21.22
C ALA A 27 38.59 8.13 20.57
N ALA A 28 38.57 7.38 19.47
CA ALA A 28 37.34 6.98 18.82
C ALA A 28 36.45 6.18 19.79
N PRO A 29 35.13 6.44 19.84
CA PRO A 29 34.23 5.71 20.72
C PRO A 29 34.29 4.20 20.38
N PRO A 30 34.27 3.31 21.40
CA PRO A 30 34.24 1.88 21.16
C PRO A 30 33.01 1.53 20.30
N ARG A 31 33.22 0.75 19.23
CA ARG A 31 32.10 0.24 18.41
C ARG A 31 31.18 -0.59 19.30
N SER A 32 29.88 -0.37 19.20
CA SER A 32 28.87 -1.13 19.95
C SER A 32 28.99 -2.62 19.65
N THR A 33 29.17 -3.43 20.69
CA THR A 33 29.29 -4.90 20.65
C THR A 33 27.94 -5.62 20.76
N LEU A 34 26.83 -4.91 20.61
CA LEU A 34 25.50 -5.50 20.73
C LEU A 34 25.14 -6.29 19.47
N ASP A 35 24.74 -7.54 19.66
CA ASP A 35 24.17 -8.39 18.61
C ASP A 35 22.93 -7.70 18.01
N PRO A 36 22.69 -7.78 16.68
CA PRO A 36 21.51 -7.20 16.03
C PRO A 36 20.17 -7.63 16.66
N GLU A 37 20.11 -8.88 17.15
CA GLU A 37 18.93 -9.43 17.82
C GLU A 37 18.68 -8.80 19.21
N VAL A 38 19.75 -8.42 19.91
CA VAL A 38 19.66 -7.71 21.20
C VAL A 38 19.22 -6.26 20.97
N LEU A 39 19.69 -5.62 19.90
CA LEU A 39 19.21 -4.30 19.48
C LEU A 39 17.73 -4.34 19.10
N ALA A 40 17.29 -5.33 18.32
CA ALA A 40 15.87 -5.52 18.00
C ALA A 40 15.03 -5.76 19.26
N SER A 41 15.52 -6.53 20.24
CA SER A 41 14.82 -6.70 21.52
C SER A 41 14.76 -5.43 22.37
N LEU A 42 15.70 -4.50 22.16
CA LEU A 42 15.79 -3.22 22.87
C LEU A 42 14.92 -2.13 22.23
N PHE A 43 14.84 -2.11 20.90
CA PHE A 43 14.09 -1.10 20.13
C PHE A 43 12.69 -1.57 19.70
N GLY A 44 12.35 -2.84 19.91
CA GLY A 44 11.19 -3.49 19.30
C GLY A 44 11.54 -4.04 17.91
N GLY A 45 10.71 -4.96 17.41
CA GLY A 45 10.80 -5.40 16.02
C GLY A 45 10.58 -4.25 15.02
N PRO A 46 10.63 -4.51 13.71
CA PRO A 46 10.36 -3.48 12.70
C PRO A 46 9.02 -2.80 12.98
N SER A 47 8.95 -1.48 12.79
CA SER A 47 7.68 -0.77 12.89
C SER A 47 6.74 -1.15 11.75
N GLU A 48 5.43 -0.90 11.89
CA GLU A 48 4.49 -1.11 10.78
C GLU A 48 4.91 -0.34 9.53
N ALA A 49 5.43 0.88 9.69
CA ALA A 49 5.99 1.68 8.60
C ALA A 49 7.20 1.00 7.93
N ASP A 50 8.06 0.33 8.70
CA ASP A 50 9.17 -0.46 8.16
C ASP A 50 8.66 -1.66 7.39
N LEU A 51 7.71 -2.42 7.95
CA LEU A 51 7.09 -3.56 7.29
C LEU A 51 6.38 -3.18 5.98
N MET A 52 5.72 -2.02 5.94
CA MET A 52 5.09 -1.48 4.73
C MET A 52 6.13 -1.17 3.64
N LYS A 53 7.24 -0.52 4.01
CA LYS A 53 8.33 -0.23 3.06
C LYS A 53 9.02 -1.50 2.58
N ASP A 54 9.26 -2.46 3.46
CA ASP A 54 9.89 -3.74 3.15
C ASP A 54 9.01 -4.54 2.18
N SER A 55 7.70 -4.56 2.42
CA SER A 55 6.73 -5.20 1.52
C SER A 55 6.73 -4.56 0.15
N MET A 56 6.66 -3.22 0.07
CA MET A 56 6.72 -2.49 -1.20
C MET A 56 8.05 -2.71 -1.94
N SER A 57 9.17 -2.75 -1.21
CA SER A 57 10.49 -3.05 -1.79
C SER A 57 10.55 -4.46 -2.37
N ALA A 58 9.96 -5.45 -1.71
CA ALA A 58 9.90 -6.82 -2.21
C ALA A 58 9.00 -6.91 -3.46
N ILE A 59 7.83 -6.26 -3.44
CA ILE A 59 6.89 -6.19 -4.58
C ILE A 59 7.57 -5.60 -5.82
N LEU A 60 8.38 -4.54 -5.65
CA LEU A 60 9.01 -3.80 -6.75
C LEU A 60 10.42 -4.30 -7.12
N SER A 61 10.93 -5.32 -6.42
CA SER A 61 12.31 -5.78 -6.62
C SER A 61 12.59 -6.12 -8.08
N THR A 62 13.76 -5.77 -8.59
CA THR A 62 14.23 -6.18 -9.92
C THR A 62 15.21 -7.35 -9.86
N ASP A 63 15.36 -7.96 -8.69
CA ASP A 63 16.21 -9.13 -8.49
C ASP A 63 15.66 -10.34 -9.29
N PRO A 64 16.45 -10.97 -10.17
CA PRO A 64 16.04 -12.18 -10.89
C PRO A 64 15.61 -13.34 -9.99
N GLU A 65 16.11 -13.41 -8.75
CA GLU A 65 15.74 -14.44 -7.79
C GLU A 65 14.41 -14.14 -7.07
N MET A 66 13.85 -12.94 -7.24
CA MET A 66 12.56 -12.58 -6.67
C MET A 66 11.42 -13.26 -7.43
N THR A 67 10.87 -14.32 -6.85
CA THR A 67 9.78 -15.08 -7.42
C THR A 67 8.45 -14.33 -7.35
N MET A 68 7.51 -14.67 -8.25
CA MET A 68 6.15 -14.14 -8.20
C MET A 68 5.45 -14.52 -6.89
N GLU A 69 5.66 -15.74 -6.39
CA GLU A 69 5.10 -16.19 -5.10
C GLU A 69 5.58 -15.31 -3.93
N ALA A 70 6.87 -14.96 -3.88
CA ALA A 70 7.39 -14.06 -2.85
C ALA A 70 6.79 -12.65 -2.94
N ARG A 71 6.53 -12.15 -4.16
CA ARG A 71 5.82 -10.87 -4.36
C ARG A 71 4.37 -10.94 -3.89
N MET A 72 3.69 -12.07 -4.10
CA MET A 72 2.31 -12.27 -3.63
C MET A 72 2.26 -12.27 -2.10
N ILE A 73 3.20 -12.94 -1.43
CA ILE A 73 3.33 -12.90 0.03
C ILE A 73 3.59 -11.46 0.51
N ALA A 74 4.45 -10.71 -0.18
CA ALA A 74 4.70 -9.31 0.17
C ALA A 74 3.45 -8.42 -0.02
N PHE A 75 2.66 -8.66 -1.06
CA PHE A 75 1.36 -8.01 -1.22
C PHE A 75 0.39 -8.36 -0.10
N ASP A 76 0.27 -9.64 0.27
CA ASP A 76 -0.62 -10.07 1.35
C ASP A 76 -0.23 -9.43 2.69
N ASN A 77 1.07 -9.31 2.97
CA ASN A 77 1.57 -8.61 4.15
C ASN A 77 1.27 -7.11 4.10
N PHE A 78 1.48 -6.48 2.95
CA PHE A 78 1.17 -5.06 2.76
C PHE A 78 -0.33 -4.77 2.93
N GLU A 79 -1.17 -5.61 2.33
CA GLU A 79 -2.63 -5.49 2.34
C GLU A 79 -3.18 -5.60 3.77
N GLN A 80 -2.73 -6.58 4.55
CA GLN A 80 -3.10 -6.74 5.97
C GLN A 80 -2.74 -5.51 6.81
N LEU A 81 -1.59 -4.86 6.54
CA LEU A 81 -1.18 -3.67 7.27
C LEU A 81 -2.10 -2.48 6.97
N ILE A 82 -2.49 -2.30 5.70
CA ILE A 82 -3.32 -1.16 5.25
C ILE A 82 -4.82 -1.37 5.45
N GLU A 83 -5.27 -2.53 5.95
CA GLU A 83 -6.62 -2.68 6.52
C GLU A 83 -6.82 -1.72 7.72
N ASN A 84 -5.74 -1.36 8.40
CA ASN A 84 -5.75 -0.31 9.42
C ASN A 84 -5.67 1.08 8.75
N LEU A 85 -6.64 1.95 9.05
CA LEU A 85 -6.74 3.29 8.47
C LEU A 85 -5.54 4.19 8.80
N ASP A 86 -4.94 4.07 9.99
CA ASP A 86 -3.76 4.84 10.36
C ASP A 86 -2.55 4.42 9.50
N ASN A 87 -2.38 3.11 9.27
CA ASN A 87 -1.34 2.59 8.37
C ASN A 87 -1.59 2.99 6.91
N ALA A 88 -2.83 2.87 6.41
CA ALA A 88 -3.17 3.35 5.08
C ALA A 88 -2.82 4.84 4.92
N ASN A 89 -3.05 5.65 5.95
CA ASN A 89 -2.70 7.07 5.97
C ASN A 89 -1.19 7.34 6.03
N LEU A 90 -0.37 6.37 6.44
CA LEU A 90 1.10 6.44 6.36
C LEU A 90 1.62 6.26 4.92
N MET A 91 0.83 5.74 3.99
CA MET A 91 1.26 5.58 2.59
C MET A 91 1.67 6.91 1.94
N GLU A 92 1.04 8.03 2.33
CA GLU A 92 1.41 9.38 1.88
C GLU A 92 2.84 9.77 2.32
N PRO A 93 3.15 9.90 3.63
CA PRO A 93 4.49 10.27 4.07
C PRO A 93 5.56 9.24 3.71
N LEU A 94 5.19 7.96 3.53
CA LEU A 94 6.08 6.89 3.07
C LEU A 94 6.25 6.84 1.54
N LYS A 95 5.52 7.67 0.79
CA LYS A 95 5.55 7.74 -0.69
C LYS A 95 5.21 6.42 -1.38
N LEU A 96 4.23 5.69 -0.86
CA LEU A 96 3.86 4.36 -1.33
C LEU A 96 2.72 4.37 -2.36
N TRP A 97 2.01 5.49 -2.54
CA TRP A 97 0.93 5.63 -3.53
C TRP A 97 1.39 5.46 -4.97
N GLN A 98 2.33 6.27 -5.43
CA GLN A 98 2.84 6.18 -6.81
C GLN A 98 3.41 4.80 -7.17
N PRO A 99 4.25 4.17 -6.32
CA PRO A 99 4.70 2.82 -6.60
C PRO A 99 3.55 1.81 -6.71
N LEU A 100 2.54 1.89 -5.83
CA LEU A 100 1.37 1.02 -5.89
C LEU A 100 0.51 1.25 -7.13
N ILE A 101 0.25 2.52 -7.50
CA ILE A 101 -0.51 2.89 -8.70
C ILE A 101 0.21 2.44 -9.97
N SER A 102 1.54 2.56 -10.02
CA SER A 102 2.34 2.14 -11.20
C SER A 102 2.17 0.66 -11.54
N LEU A 103 1.92 -0.18 -10.53
CA LEU A 103 1.71 -1.62 -10.69
C LEU A 103 0.39 -1.95 -11.41
N LEU A 104 -0.57 -1.02 -11.50
CA LEU A 104 -1.79 -1.18 -12.30
C LEU A 104 -1.49 -1.28 -13.81
N SER A 105 -0.31 -0.85 -14.26
CA SER A 105 0.15 -0.98 -15.64
C SER A 105 1.24 -2.03 -15.83
N SER A 106 1.46 -2.91 -14.85
CA SER A 106 2.41 -4.01 -14.98
C SER A 106 2.04 -4.96 -16.12
N ASP A 107 3.02 -5.59 -16.78
CA ASP A 107 2.77 -6.66 -17.73
C ASP A 107 2.15 -7.91 -17.06
N GLU A 108 2.41 -8.10 -15.77
CA GLU A 108 1.96 -9.25 -14.98
C GLU A 108 0.57 -9.01 -14.39
N SER A 109 -0.41 -9.80 -14.79
CA SER A 109 -1.81 -9.65 -14.35
C SER A 109 -1.97 -9.80 -12.84
N GLN A 110 -1.18 -10.66 -12.20
CA GLN A 110 -1.20 -10.83 -10.74
C GLN A 110 -0.77 -9.56 -10.00
N LEU A 111 0.22 -8.83 -10.52
CA LEU A 111 0.65 -7.55 -9.93
C LEU A 111 -0.45 -6.48 -10.07
N ARG A 112 -1.10 -6.40 -11.25
CA ARG A 112 -2.24 -5.49 -11.47
C ARG A 112 -3.39 -5.81 -10.53
N MET A 113 -3.72 -7.09 -10.37
CA MET A 113 -4.80 -7.56 -9.49
C MET A 113 -4.54 -7.16 -8.03
N MET A 114 -3.35 -7.45 -7.50
CA MET A 114 -3.02 -7.17 -6.11
C MET A 114 -2.85 -5.69 -5.83
N ALA A 115 -2.33 -4.92 -6.80
CA ALA A 115 -2.27 -3.46 -6.69
C ALA A 115 -3.68 -2.85 -6.58
N ALA A 116 -4.61 -3.27 -7.45
CA ALA A 116 -6.00 -2.82 -7.38
C ALA A 116 -6.68 -3.24 -6.07
N TRP A 117 -6.41 -4.45 -5.57
CA TRP A 117 -6.88 -4.88 -4.24
C TRP A 117 -6.37 -3.92 -3.16
N CYS A 118 -5.05 -3.76 -3.01
CA CYS A 118 -4.46 -2.94 -1.96
C CYS A 118 -4.98 -1.50 -2.00
N ILE A 119 -5.11 -0.90 -3.20
CA ILE A 119 -5.70 0.43 -3.36
C ILE A 119 -7.13 0.45 -2.82
N GLY A 120 -7.96 -0.52 -3.22
CA GLY A 120 -9.35 -0.61 -2.78
C GLY A 120 -9.49 -0.79 -1.26
N THR A 121 -8.56 -1.49 -0.62
CA THR A 121 -8.49 -1.63 0.85
C THR A 121 -8.09 -0.30 1.50
N ALA A 122 -7.00 0.33 1.03
CA ALA A 122 -6.50 1.58 1.61
C ALA A 122 -7.50 2.74 1.58
N VAL A 123 -8.33 2.84 0.53
CA VAL A 123 -9.30 3.93 0.34
C VAL A 123 -10.69 3.63 0.91
N GLN A 124 -10.98 2.38 1.31
CA GLN A 124 -12.30 2.00 1.77
C GLN A 124 -12.67 2.77 3.04
N ASN A 125 -13.75 3.56 2.96
CA ASN A 125 -14.24 4.40 4.06
C ASN A 125 -13.14 5.33 4.65
N ASN A 126 -12.20 5.77 3.80
CA ASN A 126 -11.08 6.60 4.21
C ASN A 126 -10.89 7.79 3.26
N GLU A 127 -11.53 8.91 3.57
CA GLU A 127 -11.48 10.14 2.76
C GLU A 127 -10.06 10.65 2.53
N LYS A 128 -9.16 10.50 3.51
CA LYS A 128 -7.76 10.91 3.36
C LYS A 128 -7.06 10.09 2.27
N SER A 129 -7.22 8.76 2.29
CA SER A 129 -6.67 7.88 1.26
C SER A 129 -7.37 8.05 -0.09
N GLN A 130 -8.69 8.28 -0.13
CA GLN A 130 -9.43 8.59 -1.35
C GLN A 130 -8.87 9.84 -2.03
N LYS A 131 -8.62 10.90 -1.24
CA LYS A 131 -7.98 12.13 -1.72
C LYS A 131 -6.58 11.87 -2.27
N MET A 132 -5.80 11.02 -1.61
CA MET A 132 -4.47 10.65 -2.11
C MET A 132 -4.55 9.92 -3.44
N LEU A 133 -5.41 8.89 -3.56
CA LEU A 133 -5.63 8.15 -4.80
C LEU A 133 -5.97 9.09 -5.97
N PHE A 134 -6.89 10.04 -5.74
CA PHE A 134 -7.26 11.04 -6.73
C PHE A 134 -6.12 11.98 -7.08
N SER A 135 -5.46 12.57 -6.09
CA SER A 135 -4.36 13.53 -6.32
C SER A 135 -3.14 12.92 -7.02
N GLU A 136 -2.94 11.62 -6.86
CA GLU A 136 -1.87 10.84 -7.47
C GLU A 136 -2.26 10.24 -8.84
N GLY A 137 -3.47 10.56 -9.34
CA GLY A 137 -3.94 10.15 -10.67
C GLY A 137 -4.28 8.67 -10.77
N GLY A 138 -4.74 8.04 -9.69
CA GLY A 138 -5.03 6.61 -9.65
C GLY A 138 -6.41 6.22 -10.19
N ILE A 139 -7.33 7.15 -10.43
CA ILE A 139 -8.67 6.84 -10.96
C ILE A 139 -8.61 6.36 -12.42
N PRO A 140 -7.96 7.04 -13.38
CA PRO A 140 -7.95 6.59 -14.78
C PRO A 140 -7.34 5.19 -15.00
N PRO A 141 -6.21 4.80 -14.37
CA PRO A 141 -5.69 3.44 -14.49
C PRO A 141 -6.65 2.36 -13.96
N LEU A 142 -7.41 2.65 -12.90
CA LEU A 142 -8.43 1.74 -12.39
C LEU A 142 -9.61 1.61 -13.37
N VAL A 143 -10.00 2.71 -14.03
CA VAL A 143 -11.02 2.68 -15.09
C VAL A 143 -10.53 1.81 -16.25
N ASP A 144 -9.30 2.02 -16.71
CA ASP A 144 -8.69 1.23 -17.80
C ASP A 144 -8.75 -0.26 -17.52
N LEU A 145 -8.36 -0.69 -16.32
CA LEU A 145 -8.46 -2.09 -15.92
C LEU A 145 -9.91 -2.55 -15.85
N ALA A 146 -10.82 -1.77 -15.27
CA ALA A 146 -12.22 -2.16 -15.11
C ALA A 146 -12.94 -2.40 -16.45
N ILE A 147 -12.63 -1.63 -17.49
CA ILE A 147 -13.31 -1.70 -18.80
C ILE A 147 -12.56 -2.52 -19.86
N SER A 148 -11.30 -2.90 -19.62
CA SER A 148 -10.50 -3.62 -20.61
C SER A 148 -11.05 -5.03 -20.88
N GLU A 149 -11.50 -5.28 -22.12
CA GLU A 149 -11.98 -6.60 -22.55
C GLU A 149 -10.87 -7.67 -22.63
N LYS A 150 -9.61 -7.22 -22.73
CA LYS A 150 -8.43 -8.11 -22.78
C LYS A 150 -7.93 -8.51 -21.40
N GLU A 151 -8.46 -7.87 -20.36
CA GLU A 151 -8.05 -8.11 -18.99
C GLU A 151 -8.79 -9.30 -18.38
N THR A 152 -8.13 -9.99 -17.45
CA THR A 152 -8.73 -11.12 -16.75
C THR A 152 -9.89 -10.68 -15.88
N ARG A 153 -10.89 -11.56 -15.73
CA ARG A 153 -12.02 -11.33 -14.81
C ARG A 153 -11.57 -10.90 -13.41
N GLU A 154 -10.51 -11.51 -12.88
CA GLU A 154 -10.05 -11.28 -11.52
C GLU A 154 -9.49 -9.86 -11.33
N VAL A 155 -8.64 -9.40 -12.26
CA VAL A 155 -8.10 -8.03 -12.25
C VAL A 155 -9.23 -7.02 -12.38
N ARG A 156 -10.15 -7.21 -13.34
CA ARG A 156 -11.31 -6.32 -13.52
C ARG A 156 -12.15 -6.21 -12.25
N ARG A 157 -12.44 -7.32 -11.58
CA ARG A 157 -13.21 -7.31 -10.31
C ARG A 157 -12.50 -6.55 -9.21
N LYS A 158 -11.17 -6.65 -9.09
CA LYS A 158 -10.40 -5.87 -8.11
C LYS A 158 -10.33 -4.39 -8.45
N ALA A 159 -10.22 -4.03 -9.73
CA ALA A 159 -10.31 -2.64 -10.17
C ALA A 159 -11.70 -2.04 -9.85
N VAL A 160 -12.78 -2.78 -10.10
CA VAL A 160 -14.15 -2.34 -9.76
C VAL A 160 -14.36 -2.24 -8.25
N TYR A 161 -13.73 -3.11 -7.45
CA TYR A 161 -13.70 -2.96 -5.99
C TYR A 161 -13.01 -1.65 -5.57
N ALA A 162 -11.83 -1.35 -6.13
CA ALA A 162 -11.11 -0.12 -5.85
C ALA A 162 -11.90 1.13 -6.24
N LEU A 163 -12.54 1.13 -7.42
CA LEU A 163 -13.44 2.21 -7.84
C LEU A 163 -14.63 2.33 -6.88
N SER A 164 -15.28 1.23 -6.49
CA SER A 164 -16.37 1.27 -5.52
C SER A 164 -15.95 1.89 -4.19
N SER A 165 -14.75 1.59 -3.70
CA SER A 165 -14.22 2.19 -2.47
C SER A 165 -13.82 3.65 -2.67
N GLY A 166 -13.20 3.99 -3.80
CA GLY A 166 -12.63 5.31 -4.08
C GLY A 166 -13.65 6.39 -4.45
N LEU A 167 -14.79 5.99 -5.04
CA LEU A 167 -15.80 6.92 -5.56
C LEU A 167 -16.92 7.23 -4.56
N ARG A 168 -17.19 6.34 -3.60
CA ARG A 168 -18.28 6.52 -2.62
C ARG A 168 -17.98 7.68 -1.69
N ASN A 169 -18.95 8.58 -1.57
CA ASN A 169 -18.88 9.79 -0.75
C ASN A 169 -17.69 10.72 -1.09
N PHE A 170 -17.10 10.58 -2.29
CA PHE A 170 -15.97 11.40 -2.72
C PHE A 170 -16.21 11.94 -4.14
N GLN A 171 -16.69 13.18 -4.21
CA GLN A 171 -17.27 13.76 -5.43
C GLN A 171 -16.24 14.04 -6.53
N GLU A 172 -15.03 14.44 -6.17
CA GLU A 172 -13.95 14.74 -7.11
C GLU A 172 -13.57 13.50 -7.92
N ALA A 173 -13.38 12.35 -7.26
CA ALA A 173 -13.10 11.10 -7.96
C ALA A 173 -14.31 10.61 -8.78
N MET A 174 -15.54 10.79 -8.28
CA MET A 174 -16.75 10.47 -9.06
C MET A 174 -16.82 11.27 -10.36
N ASN A 175 -16.55 12.58 -10.30
CA ASN A 175 -16.54 13.43 -11.48
C ASN A 175 -15.47 12.98 -12.49
N GLU A 176 -14.25 12.72 -12.01
CA GLU A 176 -13.16 12.22 -12.87
C GLU A 176 -13.52 10.87 -13.51
N PHE A 177 -14.08 9.93 -12.75
CA PHE A 177 -14.55 8.65 -13.26
C PHE A 177 -15.59 8.81 -14.37
N VAL A 178 -16.59 9.68 -14.17
CA VAL A 178 -17.66 9.91 -15.15
C VAL A 178 -17.10 10.54 -16.43
N ASP A 179 -16.23 11.53 -16.30
CA ASP A 179 -15.60 12.20 -17.44
C ASP A 179 -14.71 11.22 -18.21
N ASP A 180 -13.90 10.42 -17.52
CA ASP A 180 -13.01 9.43 -18.13
C ASP A 180 -13.80 8.31 -18.85
N MET A 181 -14.89 7.82 -18.25
CA MET A 181 -15.80 6.87 -18.91
C MET A 181 -16.40 7.44 -20.19
N LYS A 182 -16.84 8.69 -20.17
CA LYS A 182 -17.40 9.38 -21.33
C LYS A 182 -16.33 9.57 -22.42
N ASP A 183 -15.13 10.00 -22.05
CA ASP A 183 -14.04 10.26 -22.99
C ASP A 183 -13.54 8.97 -23.65
N LYS A 184 -13.61 7.83 -22.95
CA LYS A 184 -13.34 6.49 -23.50
C LYS A 184 -14.51 5.90 -24.32
N GLY A 185 -15.57 6.68 -24.58
CA GLY A 185 -16.73 6.26 -25.35
C GLY A 185 -17.59 5.18 -24.66
N GLN A 186 -17.44 5.02 -23.34
CA GLN A 186 -18.27 4.14 -22.54
C GLN A 186 -19.60 4.82 -22.19
N LYS A 187 -20.42 4.13 -21.39
CA LYS A 187 -21.70 4.67 -20.90
C LYS A 187 -21.51 6.05 -20.26
N ASN A 188 -22.24 7.04 -20.74
CA ASN A 188 -22.30 8.37 -20.13
C ASN A 188 -23.29 8.35 -18.96
N TYR A 189 -22.79 8.64 -17.76
CA TYR A 189 -23.59 8.66 -16.53
C TYR A 189 -24.21 10.03 -16.21
N GLY A 190 -23.84 11.08 -16.93
CA GLY A 190 -24.27 12.45 -16.61
C GLY A 190 -23.69 12.93 -15.29
N ILE A 191 -24.43 13.75 -14.53
CA ILE A 191 -24.00 14.18 -13.20
C ILE A 191 -24.41 13.11 -12.19
N VAL A 192 -23.45 12.64 -11.38
CA VAL A 192 -23.67 11.64 -10.34
C VAL A 192 -23.26 12.22 -9.00
N ASP A 193 -24.17 12.23 -8.03
CA ASP A 193 -23.84 12.57 -6.64
C ASP A 193 -23.15 11.36 -5.99
N ALA A 194 -21.92 11.54 -5.53
CA ALA A 194 -21.15 10.49 -4.89
C ALA A 194 -21.75 10.02 -3.54
N GLY A 195 -22.65 10.80 -2.94
CA GLY A 195 -23.42 10.45 -1.75
C GLY A 195 -24.72 9.69 -2.04
N ASP A 196 -25.18 9.66 -3.29
CA ASP A 196 -26.33 8.85 -3.71
C ASP A 196 -25.90 7.40 -3.92
N MET A 197 -26.05 6.58 -2.88
CA MET A 197 -25.62 5.19 -2.91
C MET A 197 -26.36 4.34 -3.95
N ASP A 198 -27.61 4.67 -4.30
CA ASP A 198 -28.36 3.93 -5.31
C ASP A 198 -27.77 4.19 -6.71
N ALA A 199 -27.41 5.46 -7.00
CA ALA A 199 -26.74 5.83 -8.23
C ALA A 199 -25.35 5.17 -8.34
N VAL A 200 -24.55 5.25 -7.26
CA VAL A 200 -23.22 4.62 -7.21
C VAL A 200 -23.32 3.11 -7.37
N ASP A 201 -24.25 2.45 -6.67
CA ASP A 201 -24.48 1.01 -6.78
C ASP A 201 -24.88 0.59 -8.19
N GLY A 202 -25.71 1.38 -8.88
CA GLY A 202 -26.06 1.14 -10.27
C GLY A 202 -24.84 1.12 -11.20
N ILE A 203 -23.89 2.05 -11.02
CA ILE A 203 -22.63 2.10 -11.78
C ILE A 203 -21.76 0.89 -11.45
N ILE A 204 -21.52 0.64 -10.16
CA ILE A 204 -20.61 -0.42 -9.71
C ILE A 204 -21.15 -1.81 -10.09
N ASN A 205 -22.45 -2.04 -9.98
CA ASN A 205 -23.05 -3.32 -10.37
C ASN A 205 -22.96 -3.55 -11.88
N TYR A 206 -23.19 -2.52 -12.70
CA TYR A 206 -22.95 -2.62 -14.14
C TYR A 206 -21.50 -3.02 -14.46
N LEU A 207 -20.51 -2.37 -13.85
CA LEU A 207 -19.10 -2.73 -14.06
C LEU A 207 -18.78 -4.16 -13.58
N ARG A 208 -19.37 -4.61 -12.47
CA ARG A 208 -19.22 -6.00 -11.98
C ARG A 208 -19.82 -7.02 -12.94
N GLU A 209 -20.97 -6.71 -13.53
CA GLU A 209 -21.61 -7.56 -14.55
C GLU A 209 -20.75 -7.64 -15.80
N GLU A 210 -20.22 -6.52 -16.30
CA GLU A 210 -19.29 -6.51 -17.43
C GLU A 210 -18.01 -7.29 -17.13
N ALA A 211 -17.43 -7.13 -15.93
CA ALA A 211 -16.27 -7.92 -15.49
C ALA A 211 -16.56 -9.43 -15.47
N SER A 212 -17.78 -9.81 -15.09
CA SER A 212 -18.21 -11.22 -15.03
C SER A 212 -18.40 -11.87 -16.40
N LYS A 213 -18.36 -11.11 -17.49
CA LYS A 213 -18.41 -11.64 -18.87
C LYS A 213 -17.03 -11.98 -19.41
N SER A 214 -15.95 -11.43 -18.84
CA SER A 214 -14.58 -11.78 -19.21
C SER A 214 -14.28 -13.24 -18.91
N ALA A 215 -13.48 -13.85 -19.79
CA ALA A 215 -12.92 -15.18 -19.59
C ALA A 215 -11.91 -15.20 -18.43
#